data_AF-A0A813LIV9-F1
#
_entry.id   AF-A0A813LIV9-F1
#
_cell.length_a   1.000
_cell.length_b   1.000
_cell.length_c   1.000
_cell.angle_alpha   90.00
_cell.angle_beta   90.00
_cell.angle_gamma   90.00
#
_symmetry.space_group_name_H-M   'P 1'
#
loop_
_entity.id
_entity.type
_entity.pdbx_description
1 polymer ?
#
loop_
_entity_poly.entity_id
_entity_poly.type
_entity_poly.pdbx_seq_one_letter_code
_entity_poly.pdbx_strand_id
1 'polypeptide(L)'
;MALPLRFALCCTLCAAVARALAAPTAGGVPHLVENITVYRVTPLNYTGVTNMDAGDVRGDLVFGIFGLILPFVCPDFPDQVNCKNTPILSIPGFSVYTEFVVEVDTRFGEYLMCNPDPDTGIFSCAAGPDGWRGCWYDNPQWHKDFASLCSPQECDCAALRHLSVGAETGPFTWSWPPGPDPPGWPSHTRGSLCQNYVASDGVVFKGRPLGGPQPAPEGPADCCAMCSRADKESGIPGLCQGWSLFSDTKLCQLWSNITDWQRCSNTNIINYNINNDNNNNNNNNNNNNSSSSTSTSQCLSGHRDMFARPEVQWVLELASTKLNGTWFSFDAQGQCRPGERPTGDGRCFWRLAETRATINATCINDRLKQLALNRNPSCFADCTPFHPSTSWNSLCYVSCLFEAFNGNASATLPVAGVTTQELEQLFEEAFKVGKPGSCP
;
A
#
# COMPACT_ATOMS: atom_id res chain seq x y z
N MET A 1 -76.47 36.74 -44.04
CA MET A 1 -76.10 37.41 -42.77
C MET A 1 -75.83 36.29 -41.76
N ALA A 2 -74.68 35.64 -41.69
CA ALA A 2 -73.27 36.06 -41.56
C ALA A 2 -72.91 36.61 -40.17
N LEU A 3 -72.28 35.72 -39.37
CA LEU A 3 -71.32 35.92 -38.27
C LEU A 3 -71.82 36.23 -36.83
N PRO A 4 -71.07 35.89 -35.75
CA PRO A 4 -70.97 34.52 -35.23
C PRO A 4 -70.95 34.38 -33.68
N LEU A 5 -71.14 33.14 -33.24
CA LEU A 5 -70.65 32.58 -31.97
C LEU A 5 -69.12 32.76 -31.85
N ARG A 6 -68.63 33.26 -30.71
CA ARG A 6 -67.32 32.93 -30.07
C ARG A 6 -67.05 33.91 -28.92
N PHE A 7 -67.44 33.57 -27.69
CA PHE A 7 -66.87 34.17 -26.46
C PHE A 7 -67.35 33.38 -25.24
N ALA A 8 -66.82 32.17 -24.99
CA ALA A 8 -66.96 31.48 -23.70
C ALA A 8 -66.09 30.22 -23.60
N LEU A 9 -64.79 30.29 -23.87
CA LEU A 9 -63.89 29.15 -23.58
C LEU A 9 -62.42 29.61 -23.62
N CYS A 10 -62.00 30.45 -22.67
CA CYS A 10 -60.58 30.83 -22.56
C CYS A 10 -60.14 31.30 -21.15
N CYS A 11 -60.69 30.75 -20.06
CA CYS A 11 -60.26 31.14 -18.70
C CYS A 11 -60.11 30.00 -17.68
N THR A 12 -60.25 28.74 -18.07
CA THR A 12 -60.08 27.58 -17.17
C THR A 12 -59.04 26.57 -17.67
N LEU A 13 -57.98 27.07 -18.31
CA LEU A 13 -56.85 26.24 -18.75
C LEU A 13 -55.47 26.87 -18.48
N CYS A 14 -55.39 27.92 -17.64
CA CYS A 14 -54.10 28.48 -17.20
C CYS A 14 -53.73 28.18 -15.74
N ALA A 15 -54.57 27.44 -14.99
CA ALA A 15 -54.27 27.07 -13.59
C ALA A 15 -53.86 25.60 -13.40
N ALA A 16 -53.76 24.81 -14.48
CA ALA A 16 -53.48 23.37 -14.42
C ALA A 16 -52.16 22.93 -15.09
N VAL A 17 -51.29 23.88 -15.48
CA VAL A 17 -49.96 23.59 -16.08
C VAL A 17 -48.84 24.36 -15.35
N ALA A 18 -48.99 24.53 -14.03
CA ALA A 18 -47.94 25.09 -13.16
C ALA A 18 -47.59 24.16 -11.99
N ARG A 19 -47.98 22.88 -12.07
CA ARG A 19 -47.56 21.82 -11.16
C ARG A 19 -46.98 20.68 -12.00
N ALA A 20 -45.80 20.20 -11.59
CA ALA A 20 -45.06 19.06 -12.14
C ALA A 20 -43.96 19.35 -13.19
N LEU A 21 -43.28 20.50 -13.09
CA LEU A 21 -41.82 20.54 -13.30
C LEU A 21 -41.14 20.77 -11.95
N ALA A 22 -41.51 19.99 -10.93
CA ALA A 22 -40.51 19.65 -9.94
C ALA A 22 -39.50 18.79 -10.72
N ALA A 23 -38.40 19.41 -11.15
CA ALA A 23 -37.23 18.64 -11.56
C ALA A 23 -37.06 17.53 -10.52
N PRO A 24 -36.84 16.26 -10.91
CA PRO A 24 -36.59 15.21 -9.93
C PRO A 24 -35.53 15.79 -9.01
N THR A 25 -35.92 16.07 -7.76
CA THR A 25 -34.99 16.50 -6.72
C THR A 25 -33.97 15.40 -6.76
N ALA A 26 -32.77 15.71 -7.28
CA ALA A 26 -31.75 14.74 -7.62
C ALA A 26 -31.73 13.75 -6.47
N GLY A 27 -32.35 12.59 -6.71
CA GLY A 27 -32.72 11.67 -5.66
C GLY A 27 -31.43 11.02 -5.29
N GLY A 28 -30.64 11.72 -4.47
CA GLY A 28 -29.34 11.28 -4.03
C GLY A 28 -29.54 9.86 -3.55
N VAL A 29 -28.79 8.94 -4.14
CA VAL A 29 -28.78 7.55 -3.70
C VAL A 29 -28.58 7.62 -2.19
N PRO A 30 -29.54 7.14 -1.38
CA PRO A 30 -29.42 7.22 0.08
C PRO A 30 -28.05 6.66 0.47
N HIS A 31 -27.21 7.51 1.04
CA HIS A 31 -25.87 7.10 1.44
C HIS A 31 -25.99 6.05 2.54
N LEU A 32 -25.26 4.96 2.38
CA LEU A 32 -25.31 3.84 3.30
C LEU A 32 -24.42 4.19 4.49
N VAL A 33 -25.00 4.09 5.68
CA VAL A 33 -24.29 4.21 6.94
C VAL A 33 -24.14 2.81 7.51
N GLU A 34 -22.91 2.40 7.75
CA GLU A 34 -22.58 1.05 8.20
C GLU A 34 -21.69 1.07 9.44
N ASN A 35 -21.76 0.00 10.21
CA ASN A 35 -20.80 -0.27 11.26
C ASN A 35 -19.70 -1.18 10.70
N ILE A 36 -18.47 -0.67 10.62
CA ILE A 36 -17.29 -1.47 10.29
C ILE A 36 -16.54 -1.84 11.56
N THR A 37 -15.92 -3.01 11.57
CA THR A 37 -14.98 -3.40 12.64
C THR A 37 -13.58 -3.17 12.13
N VAL A 38 -12.81 -2.38 12.88
CA VAL A 38 -11.41 -2.08 12.56
C VAL A 38 -10.53 -2.35 13.76
N TYR A 39 -9.27 -2.63 13.47
CA TYR A 39 -8.23 -2.93 14.43
C TYR A 39 -7.10 -1.94 14.24
N ARG A 40 -6.40 -1.68 15.33
CA ARG A 40 -5.25 -0.78 15.33
C ARG A 40 -4.21 -1.28 16.31
N VAL A 41 -2.96 -1.35 15.86
CA VAL A 41 -1.78 -1.54 16.69
C VAL A 41 -1.09 -0.21 17.00
N THR A 42 -1.06 0.19 18.28
CA THR A 42 -0.37 1.42 18.75
C THR A 42 0.11 1.23 20.19
N PRO A 43 1.01 2.08 20.71
CA PRO A 43 1.30 2.09 22.15
C PRO A 43 0.07 2.28 23.02
N LEU A 44 0.07 1.67 24.22
CA LEU A 44 -1.05 1.67 25.16
C LEU A 44 -1.61 3.06 25.51
N ASN A 45 -0.79 4.11 25.48
CA ASN A 45 -1.19 5.47 25.80
C ASN A 45 -1.96 6.19 24.67
N TYR A 46 -2.00 5.64 23.46
CA TYR A 46 -2.83 6.18 22.38
C TYR A 46 -4.19 5.49 22.38
N THR A 47 -5.26 6.25 22.52
CA THR A 47 -6.64 5.73 22.58
C THR A 47 -7.49 6.24 21.41
N GLY A 48 -8.52 5.47 21.02
CA GLY A 48 -9.44 5.84 19.93
C GLY A 48 -8.87 5.58 18.53
N VAL A 49 -9.56 6.05 17.51
CA VAL A 49 -9.15 5.90 16.09
C VAL A 49 -8.92 7.24 15.38
N THR A 50 -9.20 8.36 16.03
CA THR A 50 -9.04 9.70 15.45
C THR A 50 -7.59 9.99 15.11
N ASN A 51 -7.35 10.42 13.88
CA ASN A 51 -6.04 10.61 13.28
C ASN A 51 -5.14 9.37 13.36
N MET A 52 -5.69 8.17 13.22
CA MET A 52 -4.92 6.93 13.30
C MET A 52 -5.11 6.09 12.04
N ASP A 53 -4.06 5.38 11.67
CA ASP A 53 -4.15 4.25 10.75
C ASP A 53 -4.83 3.10 11.47
N ALA A 54 -5.71 2.40 10.76
CA ALA A 54 -6.35 1.18 11.21
C ALA A 54 -6.51 0.23 10.03
N GLY A 55 -6.91 -1.01 10.30
CA GLY A 55 -7.27 -1.95 9.24
C GLY A 55 -8.46 -2.82 9.61
N ASP A 56 -9.02 -3.52 8.63
CA ASP A 56 -9.73 -4.75 8.94
C ASP A 56 -8.76 -5.81 9.50
N VAL A 57 -9.24 -7.02 9.81
CA VAL A 57 -8.38 -8.10 10.36
C VAL A 57 -7.14 -8.32 9.49
N ARG A 58 -7.31 -8.36 8.16
CA ARG A 58 -6.23 -8.61 7.20
C ARG A 58 -5.28 -7.43 7.12
N GLY A 59 -5.84 -6.21 7.12
CA GLY A 59 -5.09 -4.97 7.05
C GLY A 59 -4.19 -4.81 8.26
N ASP A 60 -4.72 -4.97 9.48
CA ASP A 60 -3.94 -4.74 10.70
C ASP A 60 -2.98 -5.90 11.01
N LEU A 61 -3.27 -7.11 10.49
CA LEU A 61 -2.30 -8.22 10.46
C LEU A 61 -1.01 -7.85 9.71
N VAL A 62 -1.07 -7.02 8.67
CA VAL A 62 0.12 -6.55 7.96
C VAL A 62 1.03 -5.76 8.90
N PHE A 63 0.49 -4.81 9.66
CA PHE A 63 1.28 -4.03 10.61
C PHE A 63 1.89 -4.90 11.71
N GLY A 64 1.15 -5.90 12.19
CA GLY A 64 1.66 -6.89 13.12
C GLY A 64 2.86 -7.67 12.61
N ILE A 65 2.73 -8.23 11.41
CA ILE A 65 3.78 -9.04 10.79
C ILE A 65 4.98 -8.16 10.41
N PHE A 66 4.75 -6.94 9.94
CA PHE A 66 5.81 -5.96 9.71
C PHE A 66 6.56 -5.63 11.01
N GLY A 67 5.84 -5.49 12.12
CA GLY A 67 6.43 -5.31 13.45
C GLY A 67 7.38 -6.44 13.87
N LEU A 68 7.15 -7.67 13.41
CA LEU A 68 8.02 -8.82 13.71
C LEU A 68 9.41 -8.71 13.05
N ILE A 69 9.52 -8.00 11.93
CA ILE A 69 10.78 -7.89 11.17
C ILE A 69 11.59 -6.64 11.50
N LEU A 70 10.98 -5.65 12.16
CA LEU A 70 11.67 -4.41 12.52
C LEU A 70 13.01 -4.63 13.23
N PRO A 71 13.15 -5.52 14.24
CA PRO A 71 14.45 -5.75 14.88
C PRO A 71 15.55 -6.24 13.94
N PHE A 72 15.19 -6.89 12.83
CA PHE A 72 16.12 -7.34 11.80
C PHE A 72 16.47 -6.22 10.81
N VAL A 73 15.48 -5.41 10.42
CA VAL A 73 15.66 -4.34 9.43
C VAL A 73 16.32 -3.09 10.05
N CYS A 74 15.92 -2.72 11.26
CA CYS A 74 16.32 -1.46 11.88
C CYS A 74 17.84 -1.23 12.08
N PRO A 75 18.68 -2.25 12.35
CA PRO A 75 20.13 -2.05 12.38
C PRO A 75 20.72 -1.46 11.09
N ASP A 76 20.14 -1.79 9.93
CA ASP A 76 20.57 -1.28 8.63
C ASP A 76 19.90 0.06 8.25
N PHE A 77 18.77 0.38 8.88
CA PHE A 77 17.97 1.57 8.59
C PHE A 77 17.57 2.30 9.88
N PRO A 78 18.55 2.73 10.71
CA PRO A 78 18.27 3.30 12.03
C PRO A 78 17.46 4.61 11.94
N ASP A 79 17.50 5.30 10.80
CA ASP A 79 16.82 6.57 10.59
C ASP A 79 15.34 6.45 10.17
N GLN A 80 14.85 5.23 9.94
CA GLN A 80 13.44 5.03 9.61
C GLN A 80 12.56 5.34 10.83
N VAL A 81 11.37 5.89 10.61
CA VAL A 81 10.44 6.29 11.68
C VAL A 81 10.14 5.12 12.63
N ASN A 82 9.97 3.92 12.07
CA ASN A 82 9.74 2.69 12.83
C ASN A 82 10.98 2.15 13.57
N CYS A 83 12.17 2.67 13.25
CA CYS A 83 13.47 2.19 13.74
C CYS A 83 14.19 3.16 14.66
N LYS A 84 13.83 4.45 14.65
CA LYS A 84 14.43 5.48 15.50
C LYS A 84 14.22 5.25 17.00
N ASN A 85 13.51 4.19 17.41
CA ASN A 85 13.12 3.94 18.80
C ASN A 85 12.54 5.20 19.46
N THR A 86 11.93 6.07 18.66
CA THR A 86 11.04 7.09 19.19
C THR A 86 9.98 6.32 19.97
N PRO A 87 9.77 6.62 21.26
CA PRO A 87 8.87 5.87 22.14
C PRO A 87 7.39 6.09 21.79
N ILE A 88 7.05 5.93 20.51
CA ILE A 88 5.81 6.36 19.90
C ILE A 88 5.21 5.26 19.01
N LEU A 89 6.00 4.36 18.41
CA LEU A 89 5.47 3.32 17.52
C LEU A 89 5.91 1.89 17.85
N SER A 90 7.18 1.69 18.22
CA SER A 90 7.76 0.34 18.31
C SER A 90 8.50 0.09 19.62
N ILE A 91 7.84 0.31 20.76
CA ILE A 91 8.41 -0.09 22.07
C ILE A 91 8.03 -1.55 22.32
N PRO A 92 9.01 -2.48 22.42
CA PRO A 92 8.71 -3.88 22.69
C PRO A 92 7.86 -4.06 23.96
N GLY A 93 6.75 -4.79 23.83
CA GLY A 93 5.83 -5.08 24.94
C GLY A 93 4.92 -3.94 25.38
N PHE A 94 4.95 -2.79 24.69
CA PHE A 94 4.14 -1.62 25.04
C PHE A 94 3.01 -1.34 24.04
N SER A 95 3.09 -1.90 22.83
CA SER A 95 2.02 -1.83 21.85
C SER A 95 0.85 -2.74 22.23
N VAL A 96 -0.36 -2.28 21.92
CA VAL A 96 -1.60 -3.01 22.07
C VAL A 96 -2.35 -3.03 20.75
N TYR A 97 -3.10 -4.10 20.52
CA TYR A 97 -4.15 -4.08 19.52
C TYR A 97 -5.46 -3.66 20.18
N THR A 98 -6.23 -2.81 19.51
CA THR A 98 -7.57 -2.45 19.96
C THR A 98 -8.59 -2.71 18.85
N GLU A 99 -9.69 -3.40 19.17
CA GLU A 99 -10.85 -3.62 18.30
C GLU A 99 -11.85 -2.48 18.50
N PHE A 100 -12.24 -1.84 17.41
CA PHE A 100 -13.22 -0.77 17.37
C PHE A 100 -14.37 -1.12 16.44
N VAL A 101 -15.56 -0.64 16.79
CA VAL A 101 -16.67 -0.50 15.84
C VAL A 101 -16.81 0.97 15.49
N VAL A 102 -16.75 1.28 14.21
CA VAL A 102 -16.89 2.64 13.70
C VAL A 102 -18.15 2.69 12.83
N GLU A 103 -19.03 3.64 13.12
CA GLU A 103 -20.15 3.95 12.23
C GLU A 103 -19.64 4.92 11.16
N VAL A 104 -19.75 4.55 9.89
CA VAL A 104 -19.18 5.27 8.75
C VAL A 104 -20.21 5.49 7.64
N ASP A 105 -20.10 6.61 6.95
CA ASP A 105 -20.62 6.77 5.60
C ASP A 105 -19.74 5.96 4.64
N THR A 106 -20.34 5.10 3.81
CA THR A 106 -19.60 4.16 2.96
C THR A 106 -18.92 4.78 1.75
N ARG A 107 -18.99 6.11 1.57
CA ARG A 107 -18.19 6.81 0.56
C ARG A 107 -16.78 6.98 1.08
N PHE A 108 -15.95 5.98 0.83
CA PHE A 108 -14.57 5.99 1.24
C PHE A 108 -13.73 6.92 0.37
N GLY A 109 -12.91 7.73 1.03
CA GLY A 109 -12.05 8.72 0.41
C GLY A 109 -10.63 8.23 0.14
N GLU A 110 -9.75 9.18 -0.11
CA GLU A 110 -8.31 8.94 -0.19
C GLU A 110 -7.78 8.47 1.18
N TYR A 111 -7.09 7.33 1.22
CA TYR A 111 -6.35 6.93 2.41
C TYR A 111 -5.23 7.93 2.70
N LEU A 112 -5.23 8.47 3.92
CA LEU A 112 -4.18 9.34 4.42
C LEU A 112 -3.29 8.56 5.38
N MET A 113 -1.98 8.72 5.29
CA MET A 113 -1.08 8.11 6.27
C MET A 113 -1.15 8.93 7.56
N CYS A 114 -1.62 8.29 8.63
CA CYS A 114 -1.77 8.92 9.93
C CYS A 114 -0.61 8.54 10.84
N ASN A 115 0.50 9.27 10.67
CA ASN A 115 1.71 9.04 11.44
C ASN A 115 1.84 10.05 12.60
N PRO A 116 2.53 9.66 13.67
CA PRO A 116 2.88 10.58 14.73
C PRO A 116 4.03 11.49 14.31
N ASP A 117 3.92 12.75 14.70
CA ASP A 117 5.07 13.64 14.70
C ASP A 117 6.17 13.09 15.64
N PRO A 118 7.42 12.97 15.17
CA PRO A 118 8.48 12.28 15.91
C PRO A 118 8.90 13.00 17.20
N ASP A 119 8.63 14.30 17.32
CA ASP A 119 9.06 15.12 18.46
C ASP A 119 7.95 15.23 19.52
N THR A 120 6.70 15.32 19.09
CA THR A 120 5.53 15.52 19.96
C THR A 120 4.74 14.24 20.21
N GLY A 121 4.89 13.23 19.35
CA GLY A 121 4.07 12.02 19.36
C GLY A 121 2.60 12.24 19.02
N ILE A 122 2.24 13.43 18.51
CA ILE A 122 0.87 13.75 18.11
C ILE A 122 0.63 13.17 16.72
N PHE A 123 -0.41 12.35 16.58
CA PHE A 123 -0.80 11.80 15.30
C PHE A 123 -1.56 12.81 14.45
N SER A 124 -1.22 12.84 13.17
CA SER A 124 -1.92 13.60 12.13
C SER A 124 -1.97 12.81 10.84
N CYS A 125 -3.10 12.88 10.16
CA CYS A 125 -3.24 12.32 8.82
C CYS A 125 -2.73 13.30 7.79
N ALA A 126 -1.90 12.81 6.87
CA ALA A 126 -1.43 13.59 5.73
C ALA A 126 -1.51 12.73 4.47
N ALA A 127 -1.72 13.39 3.34
CA ALA A 127 -1.50 12.73 2.06
C ALA A 127 -0.05 12.23 2.04
N GLY A 128 0.14 10.97 1.66
CA GLY A 128 1.49 10.42 1.52
C GLY A 128 2.32 11.24 0.52
N PRO A 129 3.65 11.08 0.50
CA PRO A 129 4.48 11.62 -0.59
C PRO A 129 4.00 11.16 -1.97
N ASP A 130 3.28 10.03 -1.99
CA ASP A 130 2.64 9.42 -3.16
C ASP A 130 1.11 9.57 -3.17
N GLY A 131 0.55 10.48 -2.36
CA GLY A 131 -0.88 10.78 -2.35
C GLY A 131 -1.41 11.11 -3.74
N TRP A 132 -2.71 10.91 -3.96
CA TRP A 132 -3.37 11.07 -5.25
C TRP A 132 -3.07 12.45 -5.85
N ARG A 133 -2.33 12.44 -6.97
CA ARG A 133 -1.90 13.65 -7.68
C ARG A 133 -2.88 14.07 -8.78
N GLY A 134 -3.91 13.27 -9.04
CA GLY A 134 -4.96 13.58 -10.01
C GLY A 134 -6.06 14.45 -9.41
N CYS A 135 -7.05 14.80 -10.23
CA CYS A 135 -8.27 15.42 -9.74
C CYS A 135 -9.17 14.32 -9.17
N TRP A 136 -9.95 14.61 -8.13
CA TRP A 136 -10.81 13.59 -7.50
C TRP A 136 -11.78 12.93 -8.50
N TYR A 137 -12.26 13.71 -9.48
CA TYR A 137 -13.18 13.24 -10.52
C TYR A 137 -12.55 12.36 -11.59
N ASP A 138 -11.22 12.23 -11.61
CA ASP A 138 -10.52 11.30 -12.51
C ASP A 138 -10.70 9.84 -12.05
N ASN A 139 -10.96 9.63 -10.76
CA ASN A 139 -11.38 8.34 -10.23
C ASN A 139 -12.91 8.18 -10.42
N PRO A 140 -13.40 7.22 -11.23
CA PRO A 140 -14.83 7.09 -11.52
C PRO A 140 -15.71 6.83 -10.30
N GLN A 141 -15.18 6.11 -9.30
CA GLN A 141 -15.91 5.83 -8.07
C GLN A 141 -16.05 7.09 -7.23
N TRP A 142 -14.96 7.82 -7.02
CA TRP A 142 -14.99 9.09 -6.29
C TRP A 142 -15.83 10.15 -7.00
N HIS A 143 -15.72 10.23 -8.33
CA HIS A 143 -16.55 11.12 -9.13
C HIS A 143 -18.04 10.88 -8.84
N LYS A 144 -18.47 9.63 -8.87
CA LYS A 144 -19.85 9.24 -8.61
C LYS A 144 -20.26 9.53 -7.16
N ASP A 145 -19.45 9.12 -6.19
CA ASP A 145 -19.82 9.12 -4.78
C ASP A 145 -19.84 10.52 -4.17
N PHE A 146 -18.94 11.40 -4.64
CA PHE A 146 -18.76 12.72 -4.08
C PHE A 146 -19.27 13.86 -4.99
N ALA A 147 -19.91 13.57 -6.13
CA ALA A 147 -20.49 14.59 -7.01
C ALA A 147 -21.46 15.57 -6.33
N SER A 148 -22.10 15.17 -5.23
CA SER A 148 -22.99 16.04 -4.46
C SER A 148 -22.27 16.98 -3.48
N LEU A 149 -20.99 16.73 -3.19
CA LEU A 149 -20.19 17.43 -2.17
C LEU A 149 -18.98 18.15 -2.75
N CYS A 150 -18.48 17.70 -3.91
CA CYS A 150 -17.29 18.21 -4.56
C CYS A 150 -17.65 18.93 -5.86
N SER A 151 -17.00 20.06 -6.12
CA SER A 151 -17.10 20.73 -7.41
C SER A 151 -16.20 20.04 -8.44
N PRO A 152 -16.69 19.70 -9.65
CA PRO A 152 -15.83 19.20 -10.72
C PRO A 152 -14.96 20.30 -11.35
N GLN A 153 -15.09 21.56 -10.91
CA GLN A 153 -14.19 22.66 -11.27
C GLN A 153 -12.94 22.72 -10.38
N GLU A 154 -12.94 21.96 -9.27
CA GLU A 154 -11.86 21.89 -8.31
C GLU A 154 -11.29 20.47 -8.30
N CYS A 155 -9.97 20.34 -8.46
CA CYS A 155 -9.31 19.03 -8.44
C CYS A 155 -9.17 18.45 -7.04
N ASP A 156 -9.16 19.30 -6.02
CA ASP A 156 -9.15 18.92 -4.62
C ASP A 156 -10.58 18.86 -4.08
N CYS A 157 -10.84 17.91 -3.19
CA CYS A 157 -12.11 17.86 -2.49
C CYS A 157 -11.92 17.51 -1.02
N ALA A 158 -12.21 18.48 -0.15
CA ALA A 158 -12.12 18.30 1.29
C ALA A 158 -13.01 17.16 1.81
N ALA A 159 -14.20 16.97 1.23
CA ALA A 159 -15.10 15.89 1.62
C ALA A 159 -14.48 14.50 1.42
N LEU A 160 -13.72 14.33 0.35
CA LEU A 160 -13.01 13.10 0.02
C LEU A 160 -11.71 12.94 0.80
N ARG A 161 -10.96 14.02 0.99
CA ARG A 161 -9.62 13.95 1.57
C ARG A 161 -9.61 13.97 3.10
N HIS A 162 -10.48 14.80 3.70
CA HIS A 162 -10.43 15.08 5.14
C HIS A 162 -11.71 14.72 5.89
N LEU A 163 -12.84 14.59 5.20
CA LEU A 163 -14.10 14.28 5.88
C LEU A 163 -14.41 12.78 5.85
N SER A 164 -14.44 12.15 4.67
CA SER A 164 -14.66 10.71 4.56
C SER A 164 -13.57 9.89 5.24
N VAL A 165 -13.93 8.68 5.66
CA VAL A 165 -12.92 7.67 6.02
C VAL A 165 -12.13 7.34 4.77
N GLY A 166 -10.82 7.58 4.80
CA GLY A 166 -9.95 7.17 3.71
C GLY A 166 -9.79 5.65 3.72
N ALA A 167 -9.85 5.00 2.56
CA ALA A 167 -9.66 3.56 2.48
C ALA A 167 -8.69 3.16 1.37
N GLU A 168 -7.82 2.20 1.68
CA GLU A 168 -6.90 1.59 0.72
C GLU A 168 -7.11 0.08 0.76
N THR A 169 -7.64 -0.48 -0.33
CA THR A 169 -7.80 -1.92 -0.53
C THR A 169 -6.73 -2.41 -1.48
N GLY A 170 -6.15 -3.57 -1.18
CA GLY A 170 -5.30 -4.26 -2.13
C GLY A 170 -3.84 -4.23 -1.74
N PRO A 171 -2.95 -4.42 -2.72
CA PRO A 171 -1.57 -4.66 -2.41
C PRO A 171 -0.96 -3.42 -1.77
N PHE A 172 -0.22 -3.57 -0.66
CA PHE A 172 0.57 -2.48 -0.08
C PHE A 172 1.71 -2.13 -1.03
N THR A 173 1.36 -1.64 -2.19
CA THR A 173 2.28 -1.13 -3.15
C THR A 173 2.39 0.33 -2.79
N TRP A 174 3.42 0.64 -2.01
CA TRP A 174 3.97 2.01 -1.95
C TRP A 174 4.10 2.62 -3.36
N SER A 175 4.23 1.77 -4.38
CA SER A 175 3.93 2.08 -5.77
C SER A 175 2.44 1.88 -6.09
N TRP A 176 1.58 2.85 -5.76
CA TRP A 176 0.34 3.21 -6.46
C TRP A 176 -0.70 2.07 -6.75
N PRO A 177 -2.03 2.27 -6.59
CA PRO A 177 -2.93 1.60 -7.52
C PRO A 177 -2.46 2.04 -8.91
N PRO A 178 -2.23 1.16 -9.90
CA PRO A 178 -1.78 1.60 -11.21
C PRO A 178 -2.72 2.73 -11.64
N GLY A 179 -2.20 3.96 -11.66
CA GLY A 179 -2.95 5.10 -12.16
C GLY A 179 -3.41 4.73 -13.57
N PRO A 180 -4.43 5.41 -14.12
CA PRO A 180 -4.72 5.25 -15.53
C PRO A 180 -3.39 5.33 -16.30
N ASP A 181 -3.08 4.26 -17.07
CA ASP A 181 -1.86 4.14 -17.86
C ASP A 181 -1.54 5.53 -18.47
N PRO A 182 -0.35 6.14 -18.26
CA PRO A 182 0.04 7.37 -18.93
C PRO A 182 -0.40 7.39 -20.39
N PRO A 183 -0.98 8.51 -20.87
CA PRO A 183 -1.48 8.62 -22.23
C PRO A 183 -0.43 8.14 -23.25
N GLY A 184 -0.74 7.04 -23.97
CA GLY A 184 0.16 6.42 -24.95
C GLY A 184 0.74 5.06 -24.55
N TRP A 185 0.49 4.54 -23.34
CA TRP A 185 0.97 3.21 -22.97
C TRP A 185 0.34 2.10 -23.84
N PRO A 186 1.13 1.25 -24.51
CA PRO A 186 0.55 0.23 -25.39
C PRO A 186 -0.18 -0.87 -24.61
N SER A 187 -1.41 -1.19 -25.01
CA SER A 187 -2.28 -2.20 -24.36
C SER A 187 -1.67 -3.60 -24.26
N HIS A 188 -0.70 -3.93 -25.12
CA HIS A 188 0.01 -5.23 -25.11
C HIS A 188 1.03 -5.38 -23.98
N THR A 189 1.29 -4.32 -23.20
CA THR A 189 2.14 -4.37 -21.99
C THR A 189 1.36 -4.81 -20.74
N ARG A 190 0.03 -4.99 -20.82
CA ARG A 190 -0.86 -5.43 -19.71
C ARG A 190 -0.74 -6.91 -19.32
N GLY A 191 0.46 -7.48 -19.40
CA GLY A 191 0.74 -8.85 -18.95
C GLY A 191 2.19 -9.28 -19.18
N SER A 192 3.08 -8.34 -19.53
CA SER A 192 4.51 -8.60 -19.64
C SER A 192 5.22 -8.18 -18.35
N LEU A 193 6.50 -8.52 -18.26
CA LEU A 193 7.49 -8.18 -17.22
C LEU A 193 7.63 -6.66 -16.94
N CYS A 194 6.63 -5.81 -17.19
CA CYS A 194 6.70 -4.34 -17.06
C CYS A 194 5.54 -3.75 -16.23
N GLN A 195 4.68 -4.56 -15.62
CA GLN A 195 3.50 -4.07 -14.88
C GLN A 195 3.82 -3.50 -13.48
N ASN A 196 4.93 -3.91 -12.86
CA ASN A 196 5.30 -3.47 -11.50
C ASN A 196 6.34 -2.34 -11.55
N TYR A 197 5.96 -1.23 -12.18
CA TYR A 197 6.85 -0.08 -12.34
C TYR A 197 7.06 0.67 -11.02
N VAL A 198 8.31 0.81 -10.59
CA VAL A 198 8.72 1.81 -9.59
C VAL A 198 9.49 2.91 -10.32
N ALA A 199 8.80 3.99 -10.68
CA ALA A 199 9.46 5.25 -11.03
C ALA A 199 10.35 5.65 -9.85
N SER A 200 11.65 5.42 -9.96
CA SER A 200 12.60 6.05 -9.07
C SER A 200 13.40 7.06 -9.87
N ASP A 201 12.95 8.32 -9.81
CA ASP A 201 13.70 9.44 -10.36
C ASP A 201 15.08 9.48 -9.70
N GLY A 202 16.11 9.52 -10.54
CA GLY A 202 17.49 9.66 -10.11
C GLY A 202 18.09 8.40 -9.49
N VAL A 203 17.66 7.21 -9.90
CA VAL A 203 18.37 5.95 -9.58
C VAL A 203 19.21 5.50 -10.77
N VAL A 204 20.24 4.67 -10.58
CA VAL A 204 20.93 3.94 -11.64
C VAL A 204 21.21 2.54 -11.13
N PHE A 205 20.95 1.51 -11.95
CA PHE A 205 21.29 0.14 -11.56
C PHE A 205 22.80 -0.10 -11.55
N LYS A 206 23.25 -0.90 -10.59
CA LYS A 206 24.53 -1.58 -10.64
C LYS A 206 24.29 -2.99 -11.16
N GLY A 207 24.44 -3.13 -12.48
CA GLY A 207 24.43 -4.42 -13.15
C GLY A 207 25.43 -4.45 -14.30
N ARG A 208 25.48 -5.57 -15.01
CA ARG A 208 26.20 -5.68 -16.27
C ARG A 208 25.33 -5.09 -17.39
N PRO A 209 25.76 -4.03 -18.08
CA PRO A 209 25.02 -3.51 -19.21
C PRO A 209 24.99 -4.54 -20.34
N LEU A 210 23.82 -4.75 -20.95
CA LEU A 210 23.64 -5.67 -22.09
C LEU A 210 24.08 -5.08 -23.44
N GLY A 211 24.68 -3.89 -23.42
CA GLY A 211 25.12 -3.13 -24.59
C GLY A 211 25.31 -1.67 -24.23
N GLY A 212 25.62 -0.83 -25.21
CA GLY A 212 25.61 0.63 -25.02
C GLY A 212 24.17 1.18 -25.00
N PRO A 213 23.93 2.36 -24.41
CA PRO A 213 22.61 2.99 -24.42
C PRO A 213 22.09 3.18 -25.84
N GLN A 214 20.80 2.93 -26.05
CA GLN A 214 20.13 3.02 -27.35
C GLN A 214 19.03 4.09 -27.34
N PRO A 215 18.70 4.72 -28.47
CA PRO A 215 17.59 5.67 -28.53
C PRO A 215 16.24 5.04 -28.14
N ALA A 216 15.48 5.74 -27.29
CA ALA A 216 14.13 5.41 -26.84
C ALA A 216 13.23 6.66 -26.95
N PRO A 217 12.88 7.09 -28.18
CA PRO A 217 12.11 8.31 -28.42
C PRO A 217 10.73 8.33 -27.76
N GLU A 218 10.08 7.17 -27.60
CA GLU A 218 8.79 7.02 -26.91
C GLU A 218 8.97 6.82 -25.38
N GLY A 219 10.21 6.96 -24.89
CA GLY A 219 10.53 6.96 -23.47
C GLY A 219 10.42 5.55 -22.83
N PRO A 220 9.73 5.41 -21.68
CA PRO A 220 9.69 4.14 -20.93
C PRO A 220 9.17 2.95 -21.75
N ALA A 221 8.21 3.18 -22.65
CA ALA A 221 7.61 2.11 -23.46
C ALA A 221 8.65 1.46 -24.39
N ASP A 222 9.48 2.28 -25.04
CA ASP A 222 10.58 1.80 -25.88
C ASP A 222 11.57 0.98 -25.06
N CYS A 223 11.97 1.47 -23.89
CA CYS A 223 12.87 0.74 -23.01
C CYS A 223 12.36 -0.64 -22.59
N CYS A 224 11.09 -0.72 -22.18
CA CYS A 224 10.45 -2.01 -21.85
C CYS A 224 10.42 -2.96 -23.06
N ALA A 225 10.06 -2.45 -24.24
CA ALA A 225 10.03 -3.24 -25.47
C ALA A 225 11.43 -3.74 -25.86
N MET A 226 12.46 -2.90 -25.69
CA MET A 226 13.85 -3.25 -25.91
C MET A 226 14.33 -4.37 -24.98
N CYS A 227 13.99 -4.28 -23.70
CA CYS A 227 14.36 -5.28 -22.70
C CYS A 227 13.70 -6.63 -23.00
N SER A 228 12.41 -6.61 -23.35
CA SER A 228 11.67 -7.82 -23.77
C SER A 228 12.24 -8.45 -25.05
N ARG A 229 12.69 -7.63 -26.01
CA ARG A 229 13.37 -8.12 -27.23
C ARG A 229 14.71 -8.77 -26.92
N ALA A 230 15.50 -8.22 -26.00
CA ALA A 230 16.81 -8.76 -25.64
C ALA A 230 16.71 -10.20 -25.10
N ASP A 231 15.70 -10.51 -24.29
CA ASP A 231 15.41 -11.87 -23.82
C ASP A 231 15.07 -12.80 -24.99
N LYS A 232 14.18 -12.34 -25.89
CA LYS A 232 13.72 -13.14 -27.03
C LYS A 232 14.82 -13.42 -28.04
N GLU A 233 15.64 -12.43 -28.36
CA GLU A 233 16.71 -12.52 -29.37
C GLU A 233 17.91 -13.33 -28.85
N SER A 234 18.24 -13.21 -27.57
CA SER A 234 19.31 -14.00 -26.96
C SER A 234 18.92 -15.46 -26.73
N GLY A 235 17.61 -15.75 -26.61
CA GLY A 235 17.10 -17.06 -26.21
C GLY A 235 17.41 -17.40 -24.75
N ILE A 236 17.81 -16.41 -23.93
CA ILE A 236 18.09 -16.55 -22.50
C ILE A 236 16.95 -15.86 -21.74
N PRO A 237 16.00 -16.61 -21.17
CA PRO A 237 14.94 -16.03 -20.35
C PRO A 237 15.52 -15.25 -19.16
N GLY A 238 15.08 -14.00 -18.97
CA GLY A 238 15.53 -13.14 -17.87
C GLY A 238 16.95 -12.59 -18.05
N LEU A 239 17.46 -12.53 -19.28
CA LEU A 239 18.74 -11.89 -19.59
C LEU A 239 18.68 -10.40 -19.24
N CYS A 240 17.65 -9.72 -19.72
CA CYS A 240 17.35 -8.35 -19.35
C CYS A 240 16.58 -8.35 -18.04
N GLN A 241 17.30 -7.99 -16.98
CA GLN A 241 16.76 -7.89 -15.63
C GLN A 241 16.28 -6.47 -15.32
N GLY A 242 16.45 -5.51 -16.22
CA GLY A 242 15.99 -4.15 -16.02
C GLY A 242 16.53 -3.16 -17.05
N TRP A 243 16.08 -1.91 -16.97
CA TRP A 243 16.47 -0.84 -17.88
C TRP A 243 16.51 0.54 -17.20
N SER A 244 17.33 1.45 -17.73
CA SER A 244 17.42 2.86 -17.32
C SER A 244 17.20 3.78 -18.53
N LEU A 245 16.22 4.67 -18.46
CA LEU A 245 15.97 5.73 -19.43
C LEU A 245 16.55 7.05 -18.93
N PHE A 246 17.52 7.59 -19.64
CA PHE A 246 18.06 8.93 -19.45
C PHE A 246 17.14 9.91 -20.16
N SER A 247 16.22 10.57 -19.45
CA SER A 247 15.13 11.32 -20.09
C SER A 247 15.60 12.53 -20.88
N ASP A 248 16.75 13.11 -20.52
CA ASP A 248 17.36 14.25 -21.22
C ASP A 248 17.86 13.87 -22.60
N THR A 249 18.48 12.69 -22.71
CA THR A 249 19.06 12.19 -23.97
C THR A 249 18.13 11.24 -24.70
N LYS A 250 17.02 10.82 -24.06
CA LYS A 250 16.13 9.75 -24.51
C LYS A 250 16.91 8.48 -24.86
N LEU A 251 17.91 8.15 -24.05
CA LEU A 251 18.70 6.93 -24.20
C LEU A 251 18.26 5.89 -23.19
N CYS A 252 18.23 4.64 -23.62
CA CYS A 252 17.87 3.48 -22.84
C CYS A 252 19.06 2.55 -22.64
N GLN A 253 19.43 2.28 -21.40
CA GLN A 253 20.44 1.29 -21.03
C GLN A 253 19.74 0.04 -20.48
N LEU A 254 19.98 -1.12 -21.08
CA LEU A 254 19.51 -2.40 -20.59
C LEU A 254 20.54 -3.02 -19.63
N TRP A 255 20.06 -3.70 -18.60
CA TRP A 255 20.88 -4.28 -17.55
C TRP A 255 20.60 -5.77 -17.37
N SER A 256 21.65 -6.51 -17.03
CA SER A 256 21.62 -7.90 -16.59
C SER A 256 22.42 -8.02 -15.29
N ASN A 257 22.21 -9.09 -14.52
CA ASN A 257 22.86 -9.30 -13.22
C ASN A 257 22.79 -8.03 -12.35
N ILE A 258 21.59 -7.46 -12.18
CA ILE A 258 21.40 -6.31 -11.31
C ILE A 258 21.64 -6.79 -9.88
N THR A 259 22.65 -6.21 -9.24
CA THR A 259 23.07 -6.61 -7.88
C THR A 259 22.71 -5.56 -6.83
N ASP A 260 22.55 -4.32 -7.26
CA ASP A 260 22.34 -3.16 -6.42
C ASP A 260 21.82 -2.01 -7.30
N TRP A 261 21.40 -0.91 -6.68
CA TRP A 261 21.05 0.33 -7.37
C TRP A 261 21.56 1.50 -6.54
N GLN A 262 21.74 2.65 -7.18
CA GLN A 262 22.30 3.81 -6.52
C GLN A 262 21.51 5.05 -6.87
N ARG A 263 21.13 5.83 -5.85
CA ARG A 263 20.52 7.14 -6.06
C ARG A 263 21.60 8.15 -6.46
N CYS A 264 21.45 8.76 -7.61
CA CYS A 264 22.27 9.84 -8.12
C CYS A 264 21.49 11.14 -8.01
N SER A 265 22.02 12.09 -7.24
CA SER A 265 21.45 13.44 -7.17
C SER A 265 21.59 14.14 -8.53
N ASN A 266 20.53 14.82 -8.99
CA ASN A 266 20.50 15.65 -10.20
C ASN A 266 20.54 14.91 -11.55
N THR A 267 19.92 13.74 -11.66
CA THR A 267 19.81 13.06 -12.95
C THR A 267 18.35 12.79 -13.28
N ASN A 268 17.87 13.25 -14.44
CA ASN A 268 16.56 12.89 -14.97
C ASN A 268 16.65 11.46 -15.56
N ILE A 269 16.71 10.46 -14.68
CA ILE A 269 16.81 9.04 -15.05
C ILE A 269 15.62 8.30 -14.47
N ILE A 270 14.94 7.55 -15.33
CA ILE A 270 13.83 6.66 -15.01
C ILE A 270 14.35 5.22 -15.08
N ASN A 271 14.06 4.37 -14.09
CA ASN A 271 14.62 3.00 -14.01
C ASN A 271 13.56 1.94 -13.80
N TYR A 272 13.90 0.70 -14.16
CA TYR A 272 13.06 -0.48 -13.97
C TYR A 272 13.84 -1.78 -13.71
N ASN A 273 13.46 -2.57 -12.71
CA ASN A 273 14.03 -3.89 -12.38
C ASN A 273 12.95 -4.98 -12.52
N ILE A 274 13.26 -6.02 -13.28
CA ILE A 274 12.41 -7.17 -13.62
C ILE A 274 12.55 -8.30 -12.61
N ASN A 275 13.71 -8.43 -11.94
CA ASN A 275 14.08 -9.65 -11.22
C ASN A 275 14.10 -9.50 -9.70
N ASN A 276 13.01 -9.04 -9.08
CA ASN A 276 12.92 -9.11 -7.62
C ASN A 276 12.50 -10.50 -7.09
N ASP A 277 11.96 -11.38 -7.93
CA ASP A 277 11.19 -12.53 -7.38
C ASP A 277 11.84 -13.91 -7.51
N ASN A 278 12.97 -14.14 -8.20
CA ASN A 278 13.30 -15.55 -8.53
C ASN A 278 14.76 -16.04 -8.69
N ASN A 279 15.83 -15.31 -8.36
CA ASN A 279 17.17 -15.91 -8.57
C ASN A 279 18.33 -15.33 -7.74
N ASN A 280 18.23 -15.36 -6.41
CA ASN A 280 19.41 -15.19 -5.55
C ASN A 280 19.79 -16.52 -4.90
N ASN A 281 20.46 -17.39 -5.67
CA ASN A 281 21.20 -18.51 -5.12
C ASN A 281 22.58 -18.65 -5.79
N ASN A 282 23.62 -18.53 -4.96
CA ASN A 282 25.01 -18.94 -5.17
C ASN A 282 25.77 -18.50 -6.45
N ASN A 283 26.57 -17.44 -6.33
CA ASN A 283 28.02 -17.52 -6.53
C ASN A 283 28.70 -16.16 -6.28
N ASN A 284 29.37 -16.01 -5.14
CA ASN A 284 30.27 -14.88 -4.90
C ASN A 284 31.65 -15.43 -4.52
N ASN A 285 32.48 -15.71 -5.53
CA ASN A 285 33.92 -15.82 -5.40
C ASN A 285 34.58 -15.59 -6.76
N ASN A 286 34.97 -14.32 -7.02
CA ASN A 286 36.17 -13.89 -7.73
C ASN A 286 35.99 -12.46 -8.24
N ASN A 287 36.44 -11.47 -7.47
CA ASN A 287 36.63 -10.10 -7.97
C ASN A 287 38.11 -9.85 -8.20
N ASN A 288 38.52 -9.87 -9.47
CA ASN A 288 39.77 -9.27 -9.93
C ASN A 288 39.48 -7.91 -10.56
N ASN A 289 40.19 -6.91 -10.08
CA ASN A 289 40.12 -5.51 -10.47
C ASN A 289 40.34 -5.30 -11.97
N SER A 290 39.40 -4.60 -12.61
CA SER A 290 39.56 -3.93 -13.89
C SER A 290 38.89 -2.56 -13.79
N SER A 291 39.65 -1.55 -13.40
CA SER A 291 39.23 -0.16 -13.32
C SER A 291 39.37 0.52 -14.69
N SER A 292 38.26 0.74 -15.39
CA SER A 292 38.18 1.77 -16.44
C SER A 292 37.30 2.91 -15.92
N SER A 293 37.95 4.01 -15.56
CA SER A 293 37.32 5.22 -15.03
C SER A 293 36.75 6.09 -16.16
N THR A 294 35.44 6.21 -16.21
CA THR A 294 34.74 7.36 -16.80
C THR A 294 33.79 7.94 -15.77
N SER A 295 34.21 9.07 -15.17
CA SER A 295 33.39 10.18 -14.67
C SER A 295 31.94 9.87 -14.26
N THR A 296 31.74 9.09 -13.20
CA THR A 296 30.47 8.98 -12.43
C THR A 296 30.61 9.74 -11.12
N SER A 297 30.94 11.03 -11.21
CA SER A 297 31.04 11.89 -10.04
C SER A 297 29.64 12.20 -9.50
N GLN A 298 29.39 11.81 -8.24
CA GLN A 298 28.26 12.15 -7.37
C GLN A 298 26.99 11.27 -7.41
N CYS A 299 27.14 9.96 -7.60
CA CYS A 299 26.14 9.06 -7.01
C CYS A 299 26.53 8.86 -5.54
N LEU A 300 25.69 9.31 -4.60
CA LEU A 300 25.91 9.08 -3.17
C LEU A 300 25.63 7.60 -2.90
N SER A 301 26.58 6.89 -2.29
CA SER A 301 26.42 5.49 -1.87
C SER A 301 25.57 5.38 -0.59
N GLY A 302 24.50 6.17 -0.48
CA GLY A 302 23.99 6.62 0.83
C GLY A 302 22.58 6.20 1.22
N HIS A 303 21.70 5.83 0.29
CA HIS A 303 20.37 5.36 0.66
C HIS A 303 20.20 3.94 0.16
N ARG A 304 20.47 2.98 1.05
CA ARG A 304 19.86 1.66 0.90
C ARG A 304 18.35 1.90 1.01
N ASP A 305 17.59 1.45 0.05
CA ASP A 305 16.13 1.36 0.15
C ASP A 305 15.83 0.10 0.96
N MET A 306 15.09 0.29 2.03
CA MET A 306 14.55 -0.77 2.85
C MET A 306 13.73 -1.75 1.99
N PHE A 307 13.01 -1.24 0.98
CA PHE A 307 12.15 -2.04 0.11
C PHE A 307 12.90 -2.90 -0.92
N ALA A 308 14.19 -2.65 -1.14
CA ALA A 308 15.01 -3.49 -2.03
C ALA A 308 15.49 -4.79 -1.35
N ARG A 309 15.17 -4.97 -0.07
CA ARG A 309 15.53 -6.18 0.67
C ARG A 309 14.53 -7.31 0.41
N PRO A 310 14.99 -8.54 0.12
CA PRO A 310 14.10 -9.69 -0.06
C PRO A 310 13.13 -9.88 1.10
N GLU A 311 13.57 -9.61 2.33
CA GLU A 311 12.77 -9.78 3.54
C GLU A 311 11.62 -8.78 3.62
N VAL A 312 11.84 -7.57 3.11
CA VAL A 312 10.79 -6.55 3.02
C VAL A 312 9.85 -6.88 1.88
N GLN A 313 10.37 -7.40 0.75
CA GLN A 313 9.52 -7.93 -0.31
C GLN A 313 8.59 -9.03 0.17
N TRP A 314 9.06 -9.98 1.00
CA TRP A 314 8.17 -11.02 1.54
C TRP A 314 7.01 -10.46 2.37
N VAL A 315 7.24 -9.37 3.13
CA VAL A 315 6.14 -8.68 3.80
C VAL A 315 5.20 -8.03 2.80
N LEU A 316 5.75 -7.36 1.79
CA LEU A 316 4.94 -6.73 0.75
C LEU A 316 4.10 -7.78 0.02
N GLU A 317 4.67 -8.90 -0.41
CA GLU A 317 3.96 -10.04 -1.01
C GLU A 317 2.87 -10.60 -0.10
N LEU A 318 3.19 -10.83 1.19
CA LEU A 318 2.23 -11.33 2.17
C LEU A 318 1.07 -10.36 2.36
N ALA A 319 1.37 -9.07 2.52
CA ALA A 319 0.36 -8.02 2.62
C ALA A 319 -0.50 -7.97 1.36
N SER A 320 0.17 -8.02 0.20
CA SER A 320 -0.43 -7.67 -1.06
C SER A 320 -1.24 -8.75 -1.73
N THR A 321 -0.63 -9.93 -1.82
CA THR A 321 -1.18 -11.05 -2.58
C THR A 321 -2.03 -11.94 -1.69
N LYS A 322 -1.66 -12.04 -0.41
CA LYS A 322 -2.17 -13.08 0.47
C LYS A 322 -3.19 -12.58 1.47
N LEU A 323 -2.89 -11.49 2.18
CA LEU A 323 -3.83 -10.90 3.12
C LEU A 323 -4.91 -10.11 2.36
N ASN A 324 -4.53 -9.26 1.41
CA ASN A 324 -5.47 -8.42 0.65
C ASN A 324 -6.45 -7.71 1.59
N GLY A 325 -5.89 -7.06 2.61
CA GLY A 325 -6.66 -6.34 3.61
C GLY A 325 -7.01 -4.93 3.18
N THR A 326 -7.89 -4.31 3.96
CA THR A 326 -8.25 -2.90 3.81
C THR A 326 -7.67 -2.12 4.96
N TRP A 327 -7.05 -0.98 4.64
CA TRP A 327 -6.67 0.02 5.62
C TRP A 327 -7.57 1.21 5.58
N PHE A 328 -7.69 1.84 6.75
CA PHE A 328 -8.56 2.96 7.00
C PHE A 328 -7.78 4.07 7.68
N SER A 329 -8.10 5.30 7.29
CA SER A 329 -7.60 6.51 7.93
C SER A 329 -8.78 7.35 8.39
N PHE A 330 -8.72 7.81 9.64
CA PHE A 330 -9.83 8.48 10.31
C PHE A 330 -9.47 9.91 10.69
N ASP A 331 -9.43 10.82 9.73
CA ASP A 331 -9.13 12.24 9.97
C ASP A 331 -10.16 12.87 10.93
N ALA A 332 -9.67 13.60 11.93
CA ALA A 332 -10.47 14.30 12.92
C ALA A 332 -11.50 15.26 12.32
N GLN A 333 -11.23 15.84 11.15
CA GLN A 333 -12.16 16.73 10.45
C GLN A 333 -13.45 16.00 10.03
N GLY A 334 -13.36 14.70 9.78
CA GLY A 334 -14.48 13.83 9.42
C GLY A 334 -15.32 13.34 10.58
N GLN A 335 -14.83 13.49 11.81
CA GLN A 335 -15.44 12.90 13.00
C GLN A 335 -16.72 13.64 13.40
N CYS A 336 -17.81 12.90 13.60
CA CYS A 336 -19.05 13.46 14.13
C CYS A 336 -18.89 13.91 15.58
N ARG A 337 -19.58 14.99 15.93
CA ARG A 337 -19.60 15.48 17.33
C ARG A 337 -20.36 14.50 18.23
N PRO A 338 -20.18 14.58 19.55
CA PRO A 338 -20.97 13.78 20.50
C PRO A 338 -22.48 13.94 20.26
N GLY A 339 -23.16 12.83 19.98
CA GLY A 339 -24.60 12.78 19.70
C GLY A 339 -24.98 12.92 18.23
N GLU A 340 -24.05 13.30 17.34
CA GLU A 340 -24.25 13.30 15.89
C GLU A 340 -23.97 11.90 15.30
N ARG A 341 -24.48 11.66 14.09
CA ARG A 341 -24.25 10.44 13.31
C ARG A 341 -23.86 10.85 11.88
N PRO A 342 -23.10 10.02 11.15
CA PRO A 342 -22.83 10.29 9.76
C PRO A 342 -24.15 10.30 8.98
N THR A 343 -24.40 11.41 8.29
CA THR A 343 -25.63 11.65 7.51
C THR A 343 -25.38 11.73 6.02
N GLY A 344 -24.11 11.76 5.63
CA GLY A 344 -23.68 11.92 4.26
C GLY A 344 -23.96 13.28 3.62
N ASP A 345 -24.37 14.26 4.42
CA ASP A 345 -24.62 15.64 4.01
C ASP A 345 -23.39 16.55 4.08
N GLY A 346 -22.20 15.97 4.31
CA GLY A 346 -20.94 16.70 4.40
C GLY A 346 -20.64 17.32 5.77
N ARG A 347 -21.47 17.11 6.80
CA ARG A 347 -21.18 17.61 8.16
C ARG A 347 -20.15 16.76 8.91
N CYS A 348 -20.29 15.44 8.81
CA CYS A 348 -19.35 14.44 9.32
C CYS A 348 -19.61 13.11 8.60
N PHE A 349 -18.63 12.22 8.59
CA PHE A 349 -18.69 10.96 7.85
C PHE A 349 -18.44 9.74 8.72
N TRP A 350 -17.95 9.92 9.94
CA TRP A 350 -17.71 8.78 10.81
C TRP A 350 -17.80 9.12 12.29
N ARG A 351 -18.07 8.12 13.12
CA ARG A 351 -17.90 8.21 14.57
C ARG A 351 -17.47 6.88 15.15
N LEU A 352 -16.70 6.96 16.22
CA LEU A 352 -16.43 5.80 17.06
C LEU A 352 -17.74 5.35 17.74
N ALA A 353 -18.23 4.17 17.39
CA ALA A 353 -19.46 3.61 17.95
C ALA A 353 -19.16 2.81 19.23
N GLU A 354 -18.09 2.01 19.22
CA GLU A 354 -17.71 1.12 20.33
C GLU A 354 -16.20 0.88 20.34
N THR A 355 -15.60 0.77 21.53
CA THR A 355 -14.28 0.14 21.73
C THR A 355 -14.53 -1.19 22.43
N ARG A 356 -14.22 -2.31 21.77
CA ARG A 356 -14.63 -3.64 22.24
C ARG A 356 -13.60 -4.29 23.15
N ALA A 357 -12.35 -4.33 22.72
CA ALA A 357 -11.28 -4.98 23.45
C ALA A 357 -9.93 -4.34 23.12
N THR A 358 -9.05 -4.30 24.12
CA THR A 358 -7.65 -3.91 23.98
C THR A 358 -6.80 -5.05 24.54
N ILE A 359 -5.89 -5.59 23.74
CA ILE A 359 -5.04 -6.74 24.09
C ILE A 359 -3.58 -6.43 23.83
N ASN A 360 -2.67 -7.06 24.58
CA ASN A 360 -1.24 -6.85 24.39
C ASN A 360 -0.77 -7.37 23.02
N ALA A 361 -0.03 -6.54 22.26
CA ALA A 361 0.50 -6.93 20.94
C ALA A 361 1.49 -8.10 21.01
N THR A 362 2.24 -8.23 22.11
CA THR A 362 3.12 -9.39 22.33
C THR A 362 2.35 -10.70 22.28
N CYS A 363 1.09 -10.74 22.73
CA CYS A 363 0.30 -11.96 22.67
C CYS A 363 -0.02 -12.40 21.22
N ILE A 364 -0.46 -11.48 20.36
CA ILE A 364 -0.66 -11.79 18.92
C ILE A 364 0.67 -12.16 18.27
N ASN A 365 1.72 -11.39 18.53
CA ASN A 365 3.05 -11.62 17.97
C ASN A 365 3.59 -13.00 18.34
N ASP A 366 3.43 -13.43 19.59
CA ASP A 366 3.89 -14.75 20.03
C ASP A 366 3.05 -15.86 19.42
N ARG A 367 1.73 -15.67 19.27
CA ARG A 367 0.88 -16.63 18.53
C ARG A 367 1.28 -16.75 17.07
N LEU A 368 1.57 -15.65 16.38
CA LEU A 368 2.05 -15.65 14.98
C LEU A 368 3.39 -16.40 14.85
N LYS A 369 4.33 -16.16 15.76
CA LYS A 369 5.61 -16.89 15.82
C LYS A 369 5.38 -18.38 16.02
N GLN A 370 4.53 -18.77 16.98
CA GLN A 370 4.22 -20.18 17.23
C GLN A 370 3.53 -20.85 16.04
N LEU A 371 2.65 -20.14 15.34
CA LEU A 371 2.03 -20.65 14.11
C LEU A 371 3.08 -20.94 13.03
N ALA A 372 4.04 -20.04 12.82
CA ALA A 372 5.14 -20.24 11.88
C ALA A 372 6.07 -21.39 12.29
N LEU A 373 6.47 -21.44 13.57
CA LEU A 373 7.30 -22.52 14.14
C LEU A 373 6.65 -23.90 13.95
N ASN A 374 5.35 -24.00 14.22
CA ASN A 374 4.60 -25.24 14.02
C ASN A 374 4.45 -25.61 12.54
N ARG A 375 4.44 -24.62 11.64
CA ARG A 375 4.29 -24.85 10.22
C ARG A 375 5.57 -25.36 9.56
N ASN A 376 6.73 -24.83 9.94
CA ASN A 376 8.02 -25.20 9.34
C ASN A 376 9.10 -25.48 10.39
N PRO A 377 8.91 -26.45 11.30
CA PRO A 377 9.82 -26.67 12.43
C PRO A 377 11.26 -27.00 11.99
N SER A 378 11.44 -27.64 10.83
CA SER A 378 12.76 -27.97 10.28
C SER A 378 13.57 -26.74 9.92
N CYS A 379 12.97 -25.73 9.27
CA CYS A 379 13.71 -24.50 8.91
C CYS A 379 14.27 -23.81 10.17
N PHE A 380 13.44 -23.69 11.20
CA PHE A 380 13.89 -23.10 12.47
C PHE A 380 14.91 -23.98 13.20
N ALA A 381 14.81 -25.31 13.11
CA ALA A 381 15.80 -26.20 13.71
C ALA A 381 17.18 -26.10 13.02
N ASP A 382 17.21 -25.81 11.72
CA ASP A 382 18.43 -25.66 10.93
C ASP A 382 19.13 -24.29 11.15
N CYS A 383 18.47 -23.35 11.83
CA CYS A 383 19.08 -22.11 12.26
C CYS A 383 20.17 -22.37 13.33
N THR A 384 21.42 -22.42 12.86
CA THR A 384 22.63 -22.77 13.65
C THR A 384 22.86 -21.86 14.88
N PRO A 385 23.76 -22.23 15.82
CA PRO A 385 24.04 -21.40 17.02
C PRO A 385 24.56 -19.98 16.73
N PHE A 386 25.08 -19.72 15.53
CA PHE A 386 25.50 -18.37 15.10
C PHE A 386 24.32 -17.49 14.68
N HIS A 387 23.18 -18.10 14.39
CA HIS A 387 21.88 -17.48 14.13
C HIS A 387 20.81 -18.27 14.89
N PRO A 388 20.84 -18.26 16.24
CA PRO A 388 20.04 -19.19 17.01
C PRO A 388 18.57 -18.98 16.68
N SER A 389 17.81 -20.07 16.58
CA SER A 389 16.36 -20.07 16.32
C SER A 389 15.54 -19.29 17.33
N THR A 390 16.14 -18.93 18.47
CA THR A 390 15.58 -18.05 19.50
C THR A 390 15.82 -16.56 19.23
N SER A 391 16.72 -16.22 18.30
CA SER A 391 17.07 -14.86 17.90
C SER A 391 16.18 -14.45 16.73
N TRP A 392 15.00 -13.97 17.08
CA TRP A 392 13.97 -13.43 16.19
C TRP A 392 14.44 -12.25 15.31
N ASN A 393 15.62 -11.69 15.60
CA ASN A 393 16.31 -10.68 14.80
C ASN A 393 17.38 -11.25 13.85
N SER A 394 17.44 -12.56 13.63
CA SER A 394 18.38 -13.16 12.69
C SER A 394 17.76 -13.33 11.31
N LEU A 395 18.59 -13.20 10.25
CA LEU A 395 18.16 -13.45 8.88
C LEU A 395 17.54 -14.84 8.73
N CYS A 396 18.16 -15.88 9.31
CA CYS A 396 17.63 -17.24 9.27
C CYS A 396 16.20 -17.33 9.81
N TYR A 397 15.96 -16.74 10.99
CA TYR A 397 14.63 -16.74 11.60
C TYR A 397 13.60 -16.01 10.73
N VAL A 398 13.95 -14.83 10.22
CA VAL A 398 13.07 -14.02 9.37
C VAL A 398 12.72 -14.77 8.08
N SER A 399 13.71 -15.38 7.42
CA SER A 399 13.47 -16.22 6.25
C SER A 399 12.53 -17.39 6.57
N CYS A 400 12.78 -18.13 7.65
CA CYS A 400 11.91 -19.24 8.05
C CYS A 400 10.48 -18.78 8.40
N LEU A 401 10.33 -17.60 9.00
CA LEU A 401 9.03 -16.99 9.29
C LEU A 401 8.22 -16.76 8.01
N PHE A 402 8.81 -16.13 6.99
CA PHE A 402 8.11 -15.87 5.73
C PHE A 402 7.95 -17.12 4.87
N GLU A 403 8.89 -18.05 4.88
CA GLU A 403 8.69 -19.35 4.24
C GLU A 403 7.51 -20.10 4.86
N ALA A 404 7.34 -20.02 6.18
CA ALA A 404 6.18 -20.60 6.85
C ALA A 404 4.88 -19.89 6.46
N PHE A 405 4.89 -18.55 6.36
CA PHE A 405 3.70 -17.78 5.97
C PHE A 405 3.36 -17.93 4.49
N ASN A 406 4.28 -17.66 3.57
CA ASN A 406 4.05 -17.69 2.13
C ASN A 406 4.03 -19.13 1.57
N GLY A 407 4.74 -20.04 2.24
CA GLY A 407 5.05 -21.37 1.74
C GLY A 407 6.38 -21.37 0.99
N ASN A 408 7.01 -22.53 0.89
CA ASN A 408 8.24 -22.70 0.12
C ASN A 408 8.04 -23.78 -0.94
N ALA A 409 7.40 -23.41 -2.06
CA ALA A 409 7.10 -24.35 -3.14
C ALA A 409 8.36 -24.89 -3.83
N SER A 410 9.48 -24.17 -3.72
CA SER A 410 10.76 -24.48 -4.36
C SER A 410 11.69 -25.32 -3.48
N ALA A 411 11.35 -25.54 -2.21
CA ALA A 411 12.12 -26.40 -1.32
C ALA A 411 12.08 -27.86 -1.75
N THR A 412 13.14 -28.61 -1.40
CA THR A 412 13.21 -30.06 -1.62
C THR A 412 12.04 -30.81 -0.97
N LEU A 413 11.50 -30.25 0.11
CA LEU A 413 10.24 -30.67 0.73
C LEU A 413 9.32 -29.44 0.80
N PRO A 414 8.38 -29.29 -0.15
CA PRO A 414 7.50 -28.14 -0.18
C PRO A 414 6.68 -28.03 1.11
N VAL A 415 6.75 -26.87 1.77
CA VAL A 415 5.91 -26.55 2.93
C VAL A 415 4.76 -25.67 2.45
N ALA A 416 3.53 -26.13 2.67
CA ALA A 416 2.36 -25.31 2.40
C ALA A 416 2.37 -24.09 3.33
N GLY A 417 2.23 -22.89 2.78
CA GLY A 417 2.16 -21.66 3.59
C GLY A 417 0.94 -21.64 4.51
N VAL A 418 1.05 -20.90 5.62
CA VAL A 418 -0.10 -20.59 6.50
C VAL A 418 -1.20 -19.94 5.68
N THR A 419 -2.44 -20.41 5.76
CA THR A 419 -3.55 -19.83 4.98
C THR A 419 -3.98 -18.47 5.54
N THR A 420 -4.58 -17.63 4.70
CA THR A 420 -5.17 -16.34 5.15
C THR A 420 -6.19 -16.57 6.27
N GLN A 421 -7.02 -17.61 6.16
CA GLN A 421 -8.01 -17.96 7.16
C GLN A 421 -7.40 -18.36 8.51
N GLU A 422 -6.26 -19.06 8.52
CA GLU A 422 -5.54 -19.38 9.75
C GLU A 422 -4.99 -18.12 10.46
N LEU A 423 -4.48 -17.15 9.69
CA LEU A 423 -4.01 -15.88 10.23
C LEU A 423 -5.16 -15.05 10.81
N GLU A 424 -6.27 -14.94 10.08
CA GLU A 424 -7.49 -14.27 10.55
C GLU A 424 -8.04 -14.90 11.81
N GLN A 425 -8.21 -16.22 11.82
CA GLN A 425 -8.76 -16.95 12.97
C GLN A 425 -7.87 -16.76 14.19
N LEU A 426 -6.54 -16.87 14.04
CA LEU A 426 -5.60 -16.63 15.13
C LEU A 426 -5.77 -15.22 15.70
N PHE A 427 -5.87 -14.22 14.82
CA PHE A 427 -6.03 -12.82 15.20
C PHE A 427 -7.37 -12.58 15.92
N GLU A 428 -8.49 -12.98 15.34
CA GLU A 428 -9.82 -12.78 15.92
C GLU A 428 -10.01 -13.54 17.25
N GLU A 429 -9.46 -14.75 17.38
CA GLU A 429 -9.51 -15.50 18.63
C GLU A 429 -8.81 -14.78 19.78
N ALA A 430 -7.79 -13.97 19.49
CA ALA A 430 -7.10 -13.20 20.52
C ALA A 430 -8.03 -12.19 21.22
N PHE A 431 -9.08 -11.73 20.54
CA PHE A 431 -10.06 -10.78 21.10
C PHE A 431 -11.24 -11.44 21.83
N LYS A 432 -11.39 -12.77 21.78
CA LYS A 432 -12.53 -13.49 22.39
C LYS A 432 -12.37 -13.64 23.90
N VAL A 433 -12.62 -12.60 24.68
CA VAL A 433 -12.47 -12.58 26.16
C VAL A 433 -13.06 -13.82 26.83
N GLY A 434 -12.27 -14.46 27.70
CA GLY A 434 -12.71 -15.62 28.50
C GLY A 434 -12.81 -16.93 27.72
N LYS A 435 -12.26 -17.00 26.50
CA LYS A 435 -12.18 -18.22 25.69
C LYS A 435 -10.74 -18.72 25.60
N PRO A 436 -10.52 -20.04 25.46
CA PRO A 436 -9.19 -20.54 25.08
C PRO A 436 -8.68 -19.83 23.83
N GLY A 437 -7.44 -19.35 23.88
CA GLY A 437 -6.83 -18.57 22.79
C GLY A 437 -6.96 -17.05 22.94
N SER A 438 -7.75 -16.53 23.87
CA SER A 438 -7.86 -15.09 24.12
C SER A 438 -6.57 -14.52 24.70
N CYS A 439 -6.20 -13.32 24.27
CA CYS A 439 -5.11 -12.57 24.87
C CYS A 439 -5.60 -11.83 26.13
N PRO A 440 -4.75 -11.77 27.18
CA PRO A 440 -5.07 -11.04 28.41
C PRO A 440 -5.04 -9.52 28.23
#